data_AF-A0A6G2V511-F1
#
_entry.id   AF-A0A6G2V511-F1
#
_cell.length_a   1.000
_cell.length_b   1.000
_cell.length_c   1.000
_cell.angle_alpha   90.00
_cell.angle_beta   90.00
_cell.angle_gamma   90.00
#
_symmetry.space_group_name_H-M   'P 1'
#
loop_
_entity.id
_entity.type
_entity.pdbx_description
1 polymer ?
#
loop_
_entity_poly.entity_id
_entity_poly.type
_entity_poly.pdbx_seq_one_letter_code
_entity_poly.pdbx_strand_id
1 'polypeptide(L)'
;MAGSLTGCSSGAPGDDSAGEASPTTSTSKAAARPVHDPPSAFDISRGIPLPKSVLDGHTNLLGQVGNGDLPITLYQDHVFIAEPNRMQMLDMATGELTTVAKPTTVPVGANDEWKARPVAPPLLVERGSTSIAVTSFVVNETTTGTRAAHQNAEIIAVDAGTGEATWRLAIRLPNKDGGDTKASLVGGNDGSLALRTTKEYDNHYVSYGIDATTGRQTWTKDGFAALAVDDGVVVGAARDEPWGVRPSGFDATTGKTLWR
;
A
#
# COMPACT_ATOMS: atom_id res chain seq x y z
N MET A 1 -21.04 -26.38 -41.79
CA MET A 1 -22.28 -27.18 -41.95
C MET A 1 -22.30 -28.23 -40.86
N ALA A 2 -23.48 -28.44 -40.30
CA ALA A 2 -23.74 -29.29 -39.15
C ALA A 2 -23.72 -30.79 -39.49
N GLY A 3 -23.39 -31.58 -38.46
CA GLY A 3 -24.14 -32.78 -38.08
C GLY A 3 -23.62 -34.14 -38.58
N SER A 4 -23.15 -34.98 -37.65
CA SER A 4 -23.93 -36.16 -37.23
C SER A 4 -23.27 -36.90 -36.05
N LEU A 5 -24.11 -37.28 -35.09
CA LEU A 5 -23.86 -38.14 -33.94
C LEU A 5 -23.93 -39.63 -34.33
N THR A 6 -23.17 -40.47 -33.64
CA THR A 6 -23.39 -41.91 -33.35
C THR A 6 -22.33 -42.27 -32.28
N GLY A 7 -22.59 -42.89 -31.14
CA GLY A 7 -23.58 -43.89 -30.75
C GLY A 7 -22.82 -45.14 -30.28
N CYS A 8 -22.85 -45.43 -28.98
CA CYS A 8 -22.06 -46.43 -28.25
C CYS A 8 -22.14 -47.89 -28.78
N SER A 9 -21.08 -48.68 -28.58
CA SER A 9 -21.18 -50.13 -28.46
C SER A 9 -20.05 -50.70 -27.59
N SER A 10 -20.46 -51.56 -26.66
CA SER A 10 -19.71 -52.23 -25.60
C SER A 10 -19.03 -53.53 -26.06
N GLY A 11 -18.01 -53.97 -25.31
CA GLY A 11 -17.46 -55.34 -25.40
C GLY A 11 -16.16 -55.53 -24.61
N ALA A 12 -16.27 -55.92 -23.34
CA ALA A 12 -15.20 -56.61 -22.56
C ALA A 12 -15.32 -58.14 -22.83
N PRO A 13 -14.32 -59.01 -22.55
CA PRO A 13 -13.74 -59.20 -21.21
C PRO A 13 -12.24 -59.58 -21.17
N GLY A 14 -11.64 -59.49 -19.98
CA GLY A 14 -10.32 -60.04 -19.70
C GLY A 14 -9.85 -59.68 -18.29
N ASP A 15 -10.09 -60.58 -17.34
CA ASP A 15 -9.70 -60.54 -15.94
C ASP A 15 -8.18 -60.35 -15.75
N ASP A 16 -7.78 -59.58 -14.72
CA ASP A 16 -7.04 -60.11 -13.56
C ASP A 16 -6.66 -58.99 -12.55
N SER A 17 -7.34 -59.04 -11.40
CA SER A 17 -6.83 -58.85 -10.03
C SER A 17 -5.71 -57.84 -9.73
N ALA A 18 -6.06 -56.73 -9.06
CA ALA A 18 -5.37 -56.20 -7.87
C ALA A 18 -6.13 -54.99 -7.31
N GLY A 19 -6.26 -54.92 -5.98
CA GLY A 19 -7.16 -54.01 -5.28
C GLY A 19 -6.91 -52.53 -5.49
N GLU A 20 -8.01 -51.77 -5.59
CA GLU A 20 -7.97 -50.32 -5.60
C GLU A 20 -8.95 -49.81 -4.54
N ALA A 21 -8.39 -49.19 -3.51
CA ALA A 21 -9.13 -48.49 -2.48
C ALA A 21 -10.02 -47.45 -3.15
N SER A 22 -11.32 -47.51 -2.88
CA SER A 22 -12.25 -46.48 -3.34
C SER A 22 -11.78 -45.12 -2.83
N PRO A 23 -11.55 -44.11 -3.68
CA PRO A 23 -11.36 -42.77 -3.21
C PRO A 23 -12.71 -42.27 -2.69
N THR A 24 -12.86 -42.24 -1.36
CA THR A 24 -13.86 -41.42 -0.69
C THR A 24 -13.52 -39.96 -0.99
N THR A 25 -14.07 -39.45 -2.09
CA THR A 25 -14.08 -38.02 -2.39
C THR A 25 -15.03 -37.36 -1.41
N SER A 26 -14.51 -37.08 -0.21
CA SER A 26 -15.19 -36.26 0.80
C SER A 26 -15.13 -34.83 0.31
N THR A 27 -16.04 -34.44 -0.59
CA THR A 27 -16.31 -33.04 -0.89
C THR A 27 -16.93 -32.43 0.37
N SER A 28 -16.06 -31.94 1.25
CA SER A 28 -16.46 -31.03 2.32
C SER A 28 -17.07 -29.80 1.64
N LYS A 29 -18.39 -29.79 1.55
CA LYS A 29 -19.18 -28.67 1.07
C LYS A 29 -19.01 -27.57 2.11
N ALA A 30 -18.01 -26.70 1.89
CA ALA A 30 -17.83 -25.49 2.67
C ALA A 30 -19.20 -24.79 2.75
N ALA A 31 -19.63 -24.48 3.99
CA ALA A 31 -20.90 -23.82 4.21
C ALA A 31 -20.92 -22.54 3.35
N ALA A 32 -21.92 -22.44 2.47
CA ALA A 32 -22.11 -21.25 1.67
C ALA A 32 -22.33 -20.07 2.62
N ARG A 33 -21.50 -19.02 2.51
CA ARG A 33 -21.70 -17.79 3.27
C ARG A 33 -23.08 -17.23 2.91
N PRO A 34 -23.85 -16.69 3.88
CA PRO A 34 -25.08 -15.99 3.58
C PRO A 34 -24.81 -14.91 2.54
N VAL A 35 -25.55 -14.93 1.43
CA VAL A 35 -25.52 -13.84 0.46
C VAL A 35 -26.44 -12.76 1.00
N HIS A 36 -25.86 -11.66 1.44
CA HIS A 36 -26.61 -10.48 1.84
C HIS A 36 -26.87 -9.63 0.59
N ASP A 37 -28.11 -9.17 0.42
CA ASP A 37 -28.41 -8.16 -0.60
C ASP A 37 -27.62 -6.88 -0.28
N PRO A 38 -27.02 -6.22 -1.28
CA PRO A 38 -26.34 -4.95 -1.05
C PRO A 38 -27.37 -3.91 -0.52
N PRO A 39 -26.96 -3.02 0.40
CA PRO A 39 -27.86 -2.01 0.91
C PRO A 39 -28.33 -1.10 -0.22
N SER A 40 -29.64 -0.87 -0.32
CA SER A 40 -30.22 0.06 -1.30
C SER A 40 -30.04 1.54 -0.91
N ALA A 41 -29.72 1.81 0.36
CA ALA A 41 -29.45 3.13 0.91
C ALA A 41 -28.56 3.03 2.15
N PHE A 42 -27.79 4.09 2.40
CA PHE A 42 -27.07 4.28 3.66
C PHE A 42 -27.83 5.29 4.52
N ASP A 43 -27.99 4.98 5.81
CA ASP A 43 -28.53 5.94 6.78
C ASP A 43 -27.46 6.99 7.09
N ILE A 44 -27.48 8.09 6.34
CA ILE A 44 -26.53 9.20 6.48
C ILE A 44 -26.64 9.92 7.84
N SER A 45 -27.72 9.69 8.61
CA SER A 45 -27.87 10.26 9.95
C SER A 45 -27.05 9.53 11.02
N ARG A 46 -26.55 8.33 10.69
CA ARG A 46 -25.71 7.50 11.56
C ARG A 46 -24.23 7.51 11.16
N GLY A 47 -23.84 8.43 10.27
CA GLY A 47 -22.46 8.58 9.89
C GLY A 47 -21.59 8.95 11.10
N ILE A 48 -20.46 8.28 11.24
CA ILE A 48 -19.45 8.65 12.24
C ILE A 48 -18.65 9.82 11.68
N PRO A 49 -18.57 10.96 12.39
CA PRO A 49 -17.80 12.09 11.93
C PRO A 49 -16.31 11.74 11.95
N LEU A 50 -15.61 12.06 10.86
CA LEU A 50 -14.15 12.01 10.83
C LEU A 50 -13.56 13.02 11.84
N PRO A 51 -12.35 12.77 12.37
CA PRO A 51 -11.66 13.75 13.17
C PRO A 51 -11.52 15.08 12.42
N LYS A 52 -11.74 16.21 13.10
CA LYS A 52 -11.70 17.54 12.47
C LYS A 52 -10.39 17.83 11.76
N SER A 53 -9.27 17.36 12.31
CA SER A 53 -7.93 17.52 11.73
C SER A 53 -7.77 16.93 10.34
N VAL A 54 -8.62 15.98 9.95
CA VAL A 54 -8.63 15.34 8.63
C VAL A 54 -9.36 16.20 7.60
N LEU A 55 -10.28 17.05 8.06
CA LEU A 55 -11.06 17.97 7.25
C LEU A 55 -10.37 19.34 7.10
N ASP A 56 -9.46 19.67 8.01
CA ASP A 56 -8.68 20.91 7.99
C ASP A 56 -7.88 21.03 6.68
N GLY A 57 -8.08 22.14 5.94
CA GLY A 57 -7.47 22.35 4.63
C GLY A 57 -8.12 21.55 3.48
N HIS A 58 -8.99 20.59 3.81
CA HIS A 58 -9.75 19.80 2.84
C HIS A 58 -11.19 20.26 2.71
N THR A 59 -11.70 21.16 3.55
CA THR A 59 -13.05 21.74 3.37
C THR A 59 -13.00 23.15 2.80
N ASN A 60 -13.82 23.43 1.79
CA ASN A 60 -14.03 24.79 1.28
C ASN A 60 -14.87 25.64 2.26
N LEU A 61 -15.01 26.94 1.98
CA LEU A 61 -15.80 27.89 2.80
C LEU A 61 -17.28 27.49 2.98
N LEU A 62 -17.79 26.55 2.19
CA LEU A 62 -19.15 26.02 2.29
C LEU A 62 -19.23 24.72 3.12
N GLY A 63 -18.13 24.30 3.76
CA GLY A 63 -18.05 23.07 4.54
C GLY A 63 -18.02 21.80 3.70
N GLN A 64 -17.85 21.91 2.38
CA GLN A 64 -17.72 20.76 1.50
C GLN A 64 -16.28 20.31 1.49
N VAL A 65 -16.04 19.00 1.61
CA VAL A 65 -14.73 18.43 1.30
C VAL A 65 -14.41 18.77 -0.17
N GLY A 66 -13.39 19.58 -0.40
CA GLY A 66 -12.91 20.00 -1.71
C GLY A 66 -12.33 18.84 -2.52
N ASN A 67 -11.89 19.11 -3.75
CA ASN A 67 -11.41 18.11 -4.73
C ASN A 67 -10.11 17.37 -4.35
N GLY A 68 -9.61 17.47 -3.12
CA GLY A 68 -8.45 16.71 -2.66
C GLY A 68 -8.90 15.40 -2.04
N ASP A 69 -8.38 14.28 -2.53
CA ASP A 69 -8.63 12.96 -1.94
C ASP A 69 -8.30 13.00 -0.45
N LEU A 70 -9.24 12.53 0.38
CA LEU A 70 -8.96 12.35 1.80
C LEU A 70 -7.92 11.23 1.93
N PRO A 71 -6.87 11.40 2.74
CA PRO A 71 -5.79 10.44 2.91
C PRO A 71 -6.24 9.25 3.78
N ILE A 72 -7.27 8.53 3.32
CA ILE A 72 -8.03 7.55 4.07
C ILE A 72 -8.02 6.19 3.38
N THR A 73 -7.87 5.14 4.18
CA THR A 73 -7.98 3.75 3.72
C THR A 73 -8.86 2.94 4.68
N LEU A 74 -9.75 2.11 4.13
CA LEU A 74 -10.66 1.27 4.91
C LEU A 74 -10.17 -0.16 5.00
N TYR A 75 -10.23 -0.74 6.20
CA TYR A 75 -9.96 -2.16 6.43
C TYR A 75 -10.98 -2.70 7.42
N GLN A 76 -11.86 -3.59 6.95
CA GLN A 76 -12.91 -4.20 7.79
C GLN A 76 -13.76 -3.13 8.49
N ASP A 77 -13.76 -3.10 9.82
CA ASP A 77 -14.43 -2.16 10.71
C ASP A 77 -13.54 -1.00 11.18
N HIS A 78 -12.40 -0.79 10.51
CA HIS A 78 -11.45 0.27 10.82
C HIS A 78 -11.21 1.21 9.64
N VAL A 79 -10.94 2.47 9.97
CA VAL A 79 -10.47 3.48 9.03
C VAL A 79 -9.08 3.96 9.43
N PHE A 80 -8.15 3.91 8.50
CA PHE A 80 -6.81 4.46 8.62
C PHE A 80 -6.76 5.83 7.98
N ILE A 81 -6.20 6.80 8.69
CA ILE A 81 -6.14 8.19 8.23
C ILE A 81 -4.71 8.68 8.35
N ALA A 82 -4.13 9.15 7.26
CA ALA A 82 -2.81 9.78 7.28
C ALA A 82 -2.94 11.31 7.35
N GLU A 83 -2.16 11.91 8.23
CA GLU A 83 -2.00 13.35 8.36
C GLU A 83 -0.50 13.69 8.22
N PRO A 84 -0.12 14.96 7.99
CA PRO A 84 1.28 15.35 7.81
C PRO A 84 2.25 14.87 8.90
N ASN A 85 1.76 14.59 10.12
CA ASN A 85 2.58 14.17 11.26
C ASN A 85 2.14 12.89 11.97
N ARG A 86 1.17 12.15 11.43
CA ARG A 86 0.70 10.91 12.06
C ARG A 86 -0.13 10.06 11.11
N MET A 87 -0.25 8.77 11.45
CA MET A 87 -1.32 7.91 10.99
C MET A 87 -2.22 7.58 12.19
N GLN A 88 -3.51 7.59 11.95
CA GLN A 88 -4.55 7.31 12.91
C GLN A 88 -5.35 6.08 12.48
N MET A 89 -5.86 5.34 13.44
CA MET A 89 -6.84 4.28 13.23
C MET A 89 -8.07 4.60 14.05
N LEU A 90 -9.24 4.58 13.42
CA LEU A 90 -10.52 4.80 14.06
C LEU A 90 -11.42 3.59 13.86
N ASP A 91 -12.09 3.18 14.93
CA ASP A 91 -13.11 2.13 14.93
C ASP A 91 -14.42 2.70 14.35
N MET A 92 -14.93 2.07 13.29
CA MET A 92 -16.11 2.55 12.58
C MET A 92 -17.44 2.14 13.22
N ALA A 93 -17.43 1.36 14.29
CA ALA A 93 -18.64 1.05 15.06
C ALA A 93 -18.88 2.11 16.15
N THR A 94 -17.80 2.61 16.76
CA THR A 94 -17.82 3.49 17.93
C THR A 94 -17.41 4.92 17.62
N GLY A 95 -16.59 5.11 16.59
CA GLY A 95 -15.95 6.38 16.26
C GLY A 95 -14.75 6.70 17.14
N GLU A 96 -14.29 5.73 17.92
CA GLU A 96 -13.15 5.90 18.82
C GLU A 96 -11.83 5.79 18.04
N LEU A 97 -10.89 6.66 18.39
CA LEU A 97 -9.52 6.60 17.90
C LEU A 97 -8.75 5.53 18.69
N THR A 98 -8.42 4.41 18.05
CA THR A 98 -7.76 3.27 18.71
C THR A 98 -6.24 3.35 18.62
N THR A 99 -5.68 3.94 17.55
CA THR A 99 -4.23 4.04 17.35
C THR A 99 -3.80 5.42 16.83
N VAL A 100 -2.63 5.86 17.29
CA VAL A 100 -1.88 7.00 16.73
C VAL A 100 -0.41 6.64 16.54
N ALA A 101 0.01 6.48 15.29
CA ALA A 101 1.40 6.25 14.89
C ALA A 101 2.04 7.57 14.43
N LYS A 102 3.14 7.98 15.07
CA LYS A 102 3.86 9.23 14.74
C LYS A 102 5.28 8.95 14.26
N PRO A 103 5.83 9.76 13.35
CA PRO A 103 7.24 9.73 13.06
C PRO A 103 8.09 10.13 14.28
N THR A 104 9.34 9.70 14.31
CA THR A 104 10.31 9.99 15.38
C THR A 104 10.66 11.46 15.47
N THR A 105 10.66 12.17 14.34
CA THR A 105 10.95 13.59 14.26
C THR A 105 9.83 14.32 13.52
N VAL A 106 9.78 15.64 13.69
CA VAL A 106 8.75 16.48 13.07
C VAL A 106 8.90 16.42 11.54
N PRO A 107 7.85 16.04 10.80
CA PRO A 107 7.92 16.02 9.34
C PRO A 107 8.10 17.39 8.74
N VAL A 108 8.73 17.42 7.57
CA VAL A 108 8.97 18.63 6.80
C VAL A 108 7.62 19.28 6.47
N GLY A 109 7.45 20.54 6.87
CA GLY A 109 6.23 21.31 6.62
C GLY A 109 5.07 21.02 7.57
N ALA A 110 5.17 20.08 8.50
CA ALA A 110 4.05 19.69 9.37
C ALA A 110 3.57 20.79 10.35
N ASN A 111 4.40 21.80 10.62
CA ASN A 111 4.06 22.91 11.53
C ASN A 111 3.63 24.19 10.80
N ASP A 112 3.53 24.16 9.47
CA ASP A 112 3.21 25.32 8.64
C ASP A 112 2.10 24.89 7.68
N GLU A 113 0.86 25.31 7.95
CA GLU A 113 -0.33 24.95 7.17
C GLU A 113 -0.19 25.25 5.67
N TRP A 114 0.62 26.24 5.30
CA TRP A 114 0.89 26.62 3.91
C TRP A 114 1.98 25.76 3.26
N LYS A 115 2.76 25.03 4.07
CA LYS A 115 3.80 24.09 3.62
C LYS A 115 3.47 22.64 3.96
N ALA A 116 2.34 22.39 4.61
CA ALA A 116 1.86 21.06 4.91
C ALA A 116 1.70 20.29 3.60
N ARG A 117 2.45 19.19 3.48
CA ARG A 117 2.48 18.43 2.23
C ARG A 117 1.27 17.49 2.19
N PRO A 118 0.62 17.34 1.02
CA PRO A 118 -0.37 16.30 0.83
C PRO A 118 0.24 14.95 1.21
N VAL A 119 -0.49 14.19 2.03
CA VAL A 119 -0.08 12.85 2.43
C VAL A 119 -0.90 11.86 1.62
N ALA A 120 -0.25 10.79 1.13
CA ALA A 120 -0.97 9.72 0.48
C ALA A 120 -1.80 8.92 1.51
N PRO A 121 -2.94 8.33 1.12
CA PRO A 121 -3.63 7.37 1.98
C PRO A 121 -2.68 6.26 2.47
N PRO A 122 -2.86 5.75 3.70
CA PRO A 122 -2.14 4.57 4.18
C PRO A 122 -2.29 3.40 3.20
N LEU A 123 -1.19 2.75 2.84
CA LEU A 123 -1.22 1.56 1.99
C LEU A 123 -1.59 0.34 2.84
N LEU A 124 -2.64 -0.38 2.44
CA LEU A 124 -2.92 -1.71 2.98
C LEU A 124 -2.16 -2.77 2.20
N VAL A 125 -1.55 -3.68 2.93
CA VAL A 125 -0.72 -4.74 2.37
C VAL A 125 -1.05 -6.04 3.08
N GLU A 126 -1.39 -7.07 2.32
CA GLU A 126 -1.59 -8.40 2.86
C GLU A 126 -0.25 -9.04 3.25
N ARG A 127 -0.28 -9.77 4.37
CA ARG A 127 0.86 -10.49 4.94
C ARG A 127 0.35 -11.82 5.50
N GLY A 128 0.37 -12.85 4.67
CA GLY A 128 -0.31 -14.12 4.94
C GLY A 128 -1.79 -13.91 5.28
N SER A 129 -2.20 -14.29 6.49
CA SER A 129 -3.59 -14.13 6.97
C SER A 129 -3.87 -12.79 7.67
N THR A 130 -2.89 -11.90 7.73
CA THR A 130 -2.99 -10.57 8.35
C THR A 130 -2.82 -9.48 7.30
N SER A 131 -3.15 -8.24 7.65
CA SER A 131 -2.81 -7.08 6.83
C SER A 131 -2.08 -6.06 7.69
N ILE A 132 -1.23 -5.25 7.06
CA ILE A 132 -0.62 -4.07 7.69
C ILE A 132 -1.10 -2.82 6.98
N ALA A 133 -1.24 -1.73 7.74
CA ALA A 133 -1.40 -0.38 7.20
C ALA A 133 -0.05 0.34 7.30
N VAL A 134 0.41 0.89 6.18
CA VAL A 134 1.74 1.48 6.06
C VAL A 134 1.65 2.91 5.55
N THR A 135 2.38 3.83 6.17
CA THR A 135 2.49 5.22 5.71
C THR A 135 3.93 5.69 5.70
N SER A 136 4.21 6.79 5.01
CA SER A 136 5.52 7.40 4.93
C SER A 136 5.49 8.90 5.23
N PHE A 137 6.48 9.38 5.98
CA PHE A 137 6.70 10.78 6.31
C PHE A 137 8.07 11.22 5.80
N VAL A 138 8.16 12.43 5.27
CA VAL A 138 9.47 13.04 4.99
C VAL A 138 9.87 13.85 6.21
N VAL A 139 10.98 13.50 6.84
CA VAL A 139 11.45 14.11 8.08
C VAL A 139 12.86 14.66 7.93
N ASN A 140 13.21 15.67 8.72
CA ASN A 140 14.59 16.13 8.83
C ASN A 140 15.34 15.22 9.82
N GLU A 141 16.54 14.79 9.44
CA GLU A 141 17.48 14.17 10.35
C GLU A 141 17.93 15.20 11.39
N THR A 142 17.79 14.88 12.67
CA THR A 142 18.29 15.73 13.75
C THR A 142 19.80 15.57 13.82
N THR A 143 20.54 16.40 13.09
CA THR A 143 22.00 16.39 13.16
C THR A 143 22.47 17.15 14.41
N THR A 144 23.40 16.55 15.15
CA THR A 144 24.21 17.24 16.14
C THR A 144 25.59 17.54 15.53
N GLY A 145 26.08 18.77 15.71
CA GLY A 145 27.38 19.20 15.18
C GLY A 145 27.35 19.76 13.75
N THR A 146 28.42 19.57 12.99
CA THR A 146 28.66 20.20 11.67
C THR A 146 28.20 19.35 10.47
N ARG A 147 27.48 18.25 10.70
CA ARG A 147 26.94 17.42 9.61
C ARG A 147 25.87 18.19 8.86
N ALA A 148 25.95 18.16 7.52
CA ALA A 148 24.91 18.71 6.66
C ALA A 148 23.55 18.10 7.02
N ALA A 149 22.50 18.92 7.02
CA ALA A 149 21.15 18.45 7.24
C ALA A 149 20.74 17.52 6.09
N HIS A 150 20.08 16.41 6.43
CA HIS A 150 19.53 15.48 5.45
C HIS A 150 18.07 15.20 5.75
N GLN A 151 17.33 14.80 4.72
CA GLN A 151 15.97 14.32 4.86
C GLN A 151 15.94 12.79 4.80
N ASN A 152 15.05 12.21 5.58
CA ASN A 152 14.73 10.79 5.55
C ASN A 152 13.27 10.60 5.17
N ALA A 153 12.96 9.51 4.48
CA ALA A 153 11.62 8.95 4.49
C ALA A 153 11.52 8.03 5.71
N GLU A 154 10.69 8.38 6.69
CA GLU A 154 10.32 7.50 7.78
C GLU A 154 9.04 6.76 7.41
N ILE A 155 9.10 5.43 7.36
CA ILE A 155 8.00 4.54 7.04
C ILE A 155 7.58 3.82 8.32
N ILE A 156 6.27 3.80 8.59
CA ILE A 156 5.71 3.14 9.76
C ILE A 156 4.65 2.16 9.29
N ALA A 157 4.72 0.93 9.80
CA ALA A 157 3.70 -0.08 9.61
C ALA A 157 3.04 -0.43 10.95
N VAL A 158 1.71 -0.56 10.92
CA VAL A 158 0.91 -1.09 12.03
C VAL A 158 0.14 -2.31 11.55
N ASP A 159 -0.17 -3.23 12.45
CA ASP A 159 -1.14 -4.28 12.19
C ASP A 159 -2.50 -3.66 11.89
N ALA A 160 -3.16 -4.09 10.82
CA ALA A 160 -4.40 -3.43 10.37
C ALA A 160 -5.62 -3.81 11.22
N GLY A 161 -5.56 -4.91 11.98
CA GLY A 161 -6.64 -5.33 12.88
C GLY A 161 -6.48 -4.80 14.30
N THR A 162 -5.24 -4.71 14.81
CA THR A 162 -5.00 -4.25 16.20
C THR A 162 -4.48 -2.83 16.30
N GLY A 163 -3.94 -2.28 15.21
CA GLY A 163 -3.26 -0.99 15.20
C GLY A 163 -1.90 -0.99 15.93
N GLU A 164 -1.40 -2.14 16.37
CA GLU A 164 -0.09 -2.24 17.02
C GLU A 164 1.04 -2.00 16.02
N ALA A 165 2.07 -1.25 16.42
CA ALA A 165 3.24 -1.01 15.58
C ALA A 165 3.97 -2.33 15.29
N THR A 166 4.19 -2.64 14.01
CA THR A 166 4.90 -3.85 13.59
C THR A 166 6.37 -3.58 13.32
N TRP A 167 6.67 -2.52 12.58
CA TRP A 167 8.03 -2.06 12.31
C TRP A 167 8.07 -0.59 11.89
N ARG A 168 9.29 -0.04 11.89
CA ARG A 168 9.60 1.30 11.40
C ARG A 168 10.92 1.27 10.63
N LEU A 169 10.99 2.03 9.54
CA LEU A 169 12.18 2.17 8.70
C LEU A 169 12.47 3.65 8.45
N ALA A 170 13.74 4.05 8.51
CA ALA A 170 14.19 5.34 8.02
C ALA A 170 15.10 5.12 6.80
N ILE A 171 14.70 5.64 5.65
CA ILE A 171 15.49 5.63 4.41
C ILE A 171 16.05 7.03 4.18
N ARG A 172 17.38 7.11 4.08
CA ARG A 172 18.04 8.37 3.73
C ARG A 172 17.74 8.74 2.29
N LEU A 173 17.23 9.96 2.09
CA LEU A 173 16.90 10.48 0.78
C LEU A 173 18.17 11.03 0.10
N PRO A 174 18.27 10.96 -1.24
CA PRO A 174 19.45 11.41 -1.98
C PRO A 174 19.67 12.93 -1.96
N ASN A 175 18.80 13.69 -1.29
CA ASN A 175 18.83 15.13 -1.26
C ASN A 175 19.92 15.66 -0.31
N LYS A 176 20.84 16.47 -0.84
CA LYS A 176 21.92 17.12 -0.08
C LYS A 176 21.52 18.49 0.47
N ASP A 177 20.49 19.12 -0.08
CA ASP A 177 20.25 20.57 0.08
C ASP A 177 18.83 20.94 0.54
N GLY A 178 18.12 20.04 1.24
CA GLY A 178 16.85 20.38 1.90
C GLY A 178 15.67 20.73 0.96
N GLY A 179 15.77 20.43 -0.33
CA GLY A 179 14.71 20.69 -1.33
C GLY A 179 13.39 19.91 -1.14
N ASP A 180 12.42 20.19 -2.01
CA ASP A 180 11.08 19.59 -1.98
C ASP A 180 11.08 18.12 -2.44
N THR A 181 11.53 17.23 -1.55
CA THR A 181 11.45 15.77 -1.76
C THR A 181 10.16 15.20 -1.23
N LYS A 182 9.38 14.55 -2.08
CA LYS A 182 8.20 13.76 -1.71
C LYS A 182 8.60 12.29 -1.57
N ALA A 183 7.97 11.57 -0.66
CA ALA A 183 8.09 10.13 -0.52
C ALA A 183 6.68 9.53 -0.43
N SER A 184 6.39 8.51 -1.23
CA SER A 184 5.08 7.88 -1.28
C SER A 184 5.22 6.39 -1.55
N LEU A 185 4.49 5.58 -0.79
CA LEU A 185 4.31 4.18 -1.10
C LEU A 185 3.39 4.07 -2.32
N VAL A 186 3.79 3.27 -3.31
CA VAL A 186 3.05 3.15 -4.58
C VAL A 186 2.34 1.80 -4.72
N GLY A 187 2.61 0.87 -3.82
CA GLY A 187 2.01 -0.46 -3.81
C GLY A 187 2.83 -1.45 -3.00
N GLY A 188 2.25 -2.62 -2.79
CA GLY A 188 2.88 -3.72 -2.09
C GLY A 188 2.11 -5.01 -2.27
N ASN A 189 2.75 -6.12 -1.91
CA ASN A 189 2.19 -7.47 -1.87
C ASN A 189 2.72 -8.22 -0.65
N ASP A 190 2.40 -9.51 -0.54
CA ASP A 190 2.91 -10.37 0.52
C ASP A 190 4.44 -10.51 0.40
N GLY A 191 5.14 -9.69 1.20
CA GLY A 191 6.59 -9.68 1.33
C GLY A 191 7.30 -8.46 0.74
N SER A 192 6.68 -7.61 -0.08
CA SER A 192 7.38 -6.46 -0.68
C SER A 192 6.53 -5.20 -0.80
N LEU A 193 7.15 -4.04 -0.59
CA LEU A 193 6.60 -2.70 -0.81
C LEU A 193 7.51 -1.93 -1.76
N ALA A 194 6.91 -1.00 -2.51
CA ALA A 194 7.66 -0.02 -3.29
C ALA A 194 7.42 1.39 -2.76
N LEU A 195 8.52 2.08 -2.43
CA LEU A 195 8.52 3.51 -2.12
C LEU A 195 9.09 4.28 -3.31
N ARG A 196 8.36 5.29 -3.80
CA ARG A 196 8.89 6.27 -4.75
C ARG A 196 9.24 7.54 -4.01
N THR A 197 10.38 8.12 -4.36
CA THR A 197 10.75 9.48 -4.00
C THR A 197 10.82 10.35 -5.25
N THR A 198 10.48 11.63 -5.10
CA THR A 198 10.50 12.60 -6.19
C THR A 198 11.04 13.92 -5.68
N LYS A 199 11.96 14.53 -6.43
CA LYS A 199 12.38 15.92 -6.21
C LYS A 199 11.77 16.80 -7.29
N GLU A 200 11.00 17.81 -6.85
CA GLU A 200 10.10 18.58 -7.72
C GLU A 200 10.82 19.38 -8.81
N TYR A 201 12.00 19.91 -8.51
CA TYR A 201 12.72 20.81 -9.43
C TYR A 201 13.45 20.11 -10.58
N ASP A 202 13.89 18.86 -10.42
CA ASP A 202 14.68 18.14 -11.42
C ASP A 202 14.01 16.84 -11.92
N ASN A 203 12.79 16.57 -11.46
CA ASN A 203 12.05 15.33 -11.71
C ASN A 203 12.94 14.09 -11.51
N HIS A 204 13.81 14.16 -10.51
CA HIS A 204 14.67 13.05 -10.16
C HIS A 204 13.88 12.07 -9.28
N TYR A 205 13.85 10.82 -9.71
CA TYR A 205 13.13 9.74 -9.04
C TYR A 205 14.11 8.70 -8.53
N VAL A 206 13.96 8.35 -7.26
CA VAL A 206 14.58 7.16 -6.71
C VAL A 206 13.48 6.31 -6.11
N SER A 207 13.47 5.03 -6.49
CA SER A 207 12.55 4.05 -5.92
C SER A 207 13.29 3.05 -5.06
N TYR A 208 12.61 2.56 -4.02
CA TYR A 208 13.15 1.63 -3.04
C TYR A 208 12.22 0.44 -2.90
N GLY A 209 12.82 -0.74 -2.76
CA GLY A 209 12.14 -1.94 -2.29
C GLY A 209 12.25 -2.05 -0.79
N ILE A 210 11.16 -2.43 -0.14
CA ILE A 210 11.12 -2.66 1.30
C ILE A 210 10.47 -4.03 1.52
N ASP A 211 11.10 -4.86 2.34
CA ASP A 211 10.53 -6.10 2.82
C ASP A 211 9.34 -5.78 3.74
N ALA A 212 8.14 -6.19 3.36
CA ALA A 212 6.90 -5.85 4.06
C ALA A 212 6.80 -6.49 5.46
N THR A 213 7.56 -7.57 5.71
CA THR A 213 7.54 -8.32 6.96
C THR A 213 8.46 -7.68 8.00
N THR A 214 9.67 -7.34 7.58
CA THR A 214 10.77 -6.91 8.46
C THR A 214 11.00 -5.40 8.44
N GLY A 215 10.40 -4.68 7.49
CA GLY A 215 10.64 -3.25 7.31
C GLY A 215 12.07 -2.95 6.86
N ARG A 216 12.75 -3.88 6.19
CA ARG A 216 14.13 -3.68 5.72
C ARG A 216 14.14 -3.25 4.27
N GLN A 217 14.95 -2.25 3.93
CA GLN A 217 15.22 -1.91 2.54
C GLN A 217 15.92 -3.09 1.83
N THR A 218 15.39 -3.53 0.69
CA THR A 218 15.92 -4.65 -0.10
C THR A 218 16.68 -4.19 -1.34
N TRP A 219 16.24 -3.11 -1.97
CA TRP A 219 16.91 -2.55 -3.15
C TRP A 219 16.66 -1.04 -3.30
N THR A 220 17.45 -0.42 -4.17
CA THR A 220 17.32 0.98 -4.58
C THR A 220 17.52 1.08 -6.09
N LYS A 221 16.69 1.90 -6.75
CA LYS A 221 16.79 2.22 -8.18
C LYS A 221 16.75 3.72 -8.38
N ASP A 222 17.92 4.25 -8.69
CA ASP A 222 18.07 5.62 -9.17
C ASP A 222 17.52 5.76 -10.60
N GLY A 223 16.90 6.90 -10.91
CA GLY A 223 16.29 7.20 -12.21
C GLY A 223 15.04 6.39 -12.53
N PHE A 224 14.39 5.77 -11.53
CA PHE A 224 13.16 4.99 -11.73
C PHE A 224 12.01 5.55 -10.91
N ALA A 225 10.91 5.89 -11.58
CA ALA A 225 9.66 6.31 -10.99
C ALA A 225 8.71 5.11 -10.88
N ALA A 226 8.71 4.42 -9.74
CA ALA A 226 7.73 3.37 -9.47
C ALA A 226 6.31 3.97 -9.45
N LEU A 227 5.34 3.26 -10.03
CA LEU A 227 3.96 3.70 -10.17
C LEU A 227 2.98 2.75 -9.48
N ALA A 228 3.25 1.45 -9.53
CA ALA A 228 2.42 0.42 -8.91
C ALA A 228 3.24 -0.84 -8.60
N VAL A 229 2.68 -1.71 -7.77
CA VAL A 229 3.17 -3.08 -7.56
C VAL A 229 2.03 -4.02 -7.89
N ASP A 230 2.29 -4.99 -8.76
CA ASP A 230 1.33 -6.02 -9.15
C ASP A 230 2.05 -7.34 -9.43
N ASP A 231 1.48 -8.45 -8.96
CA ASP A 231 2.03 -9.82 -9.13
C ASP A 231 3.55 -9.95 -8.92
N GLY A 232 4.09 -9.30 -7.87
CA GLY A 232 5.53 -9.35 -7.58
C GLY A 232 6.40 -8.47 -8.48
N VAL A 233 5.81 -7.59 -9.29
CA VAL A 233 6.50 -6.66 -10.17
C VAL A 233 6.21 -5.23 -9.76
N VAL A 234 7.27 -4.43 -9.58
CA VAL A 234 7.17 -2.97 -9.52
C VAL A 234 7.19 -2.43 -10.94
N VAL A 235 6.06 -1.84 -11.33
CA VAL A 235 5.87 -1.21 -12.63
C VAL A 235 6.11 0.28 -12.50
N GLY A 236 6.81 0.87 -13.47
CA GLY A 236 7.04 2.30 -13.51
C GLY A 236 7.71 2.78 -14.79
N ALA A 237 8.35 3.94 -14.71
CA ALA A 237 9.11 4.51 -15.80
C ALA A 237 10.58 4.70 -15.41
N ALA A 238 11.50 4.13 -16.19
CA ALA A 238 12.92 4.42 -16.07
C ALA A 238 13.28 5.60 -16.97
N ARG A 239 14.14 6.48 -16.47
CA ARG A 239 14.70 7.57 -17.26
C ARG A 239 15.83 7.04 -18.13
N ASP A 240 15.70 7.30 -19.42
CA ASP A 240 16.76 7.19 -20.39
C ASP A 240 17.38 8.57 -20.64
N GLU A 241 18.70 8.61 -20.72
CA GLU A 241 19.36 9.84 -21.11
C GLU A 241 19.19 10.12 -22.61
N PRO A 242 19.02 11.40 -23.02
CA PRO A 242 18.94 12.59 -22.16
C PRO A 242 17.51 12.94 -21.69
N TRP A 243 16.47 12.44 -22.38
CA TRP A 243 15.06 12.84 -22.15
C TRP A 243 14.03 11.71 -22.33
N GLY A 244 14.48 10.47 -22.51
CA GLY A 244 13.58 9.35 -22.71
C GLY A 244 12.98 8.89 -21.39
N VAL A 245 11.73 8.44 -21.43
CA VAL A 245 11.16 7.59 -20.38
C VAL A 245 10.77 6.27 -21.02
N ARG A 246 11.13 5.16 -20.40
CA ARG A 246 10.68 3.83 -20.84
C ARG A 246 9.88 3.17 -19.75
N PRO A 247 8.72 2.58 -20.07
CA PRO A 247 8.08 1.62 -19.18
C PRO A 247 9.12 0.59 -18.72
N SER A 248 9.16 0.29 -17.44
CA SER A 248 10.08 -0.70 -16.90
C SER A 248 9.44 -1.48 -15.77
N GLY A 249 9.80 -2.75 -15.70
CA GLY A 249 9.37 -3.67 -14.65
C GLY A 249 10.56 -4.23 -13.90
N PHE A 250 10.46 -4.22 -12.58
CA PHE A 250 11.46 -4.81 -11.69
C PHE A 250 10.80 -5.80 -10.75
N ASP A 251 11.49 -6.89 -10.47
CA ASP A 251 11.10 -7.83 -9.42
C ASP A 251 10.99 -7.09 -8.07
N ALA A 252 9.84 -7.19 -7.40
CA ALA A 252 9.53 -6.38 -6.22
C ALA A 252 10.39 -6.72 -5.00
N THR A 253 10.87 -7.96 -4.92
CA THR A 253 11.71 -8.40 -3.80
C THR A 253 13.18 -8.05 -3.99
N THR A 254 13.70 -8.24 -5.21
CA THR A 254 15.13 -8.17 -5.50
C THR A 254 15.56 -6.93 -6.27
N GLY A 255 14.62 -6.23 -6.93
CA GLY A 255 14.90 -5.09 -7.79
C GLY A 255 15.62 -5.49 -9.09
N LYS A 256 15.63 -6.76 -9.45
CA LYS A 256 16.17 -7.21 -10.74
C LYS A 256 15.25 -6.74 -11.87
N THR A 257 15.86 -6.25 -12.95
CA THR A 257 15.11 -5.87 -14.15
C THR A 257 14.43 -7.10 -14.74
N LEU A 258 13.13 -7.01 -15.00
CA LEU A 258 12.37 -8.04 -15.72
C LEU A 258 12.19 -7.64 -17.19
N TRP A 259 11.89 -6.36 -17.44
CA TRP A 259 11.73 -5.79 -18.78
C TRP A 259 11.94 -4.27 -18.78
N ARG A 260 12.29 -3.72 -19.96
CA ARG A 260 12.49 -2.29 -20.25
C ARG A 260 12.22 -2.00 -21.73
#